data_AF-A0A377I4K3-F1
#
_entry.id   AF-A0A377I4K3-F1
#
_cell.length_a   1.000
_cell.length_b   1.000
_cell.length_c   1.000
_cell.angle_alpha   90.00
_cell.angle_beta   90.00
_cell.angle_gamma   90.00
#
_symmetry.space_group_name_H-M   'P 1'
#
loop_
_entity.id
_entity.type
_entity.pdbx_description
1 polymer ?
#
loop_
_entity_poly.entity_id
_entity_poly.type
_entity_poly.pdbx_seq_one_letter_code
_entity_poly.pdbx_strand_id
1 'polypeptide(L)'
;MTASGLKVEVSDQEITRYRPMVIIADDNMTGSTGYQRGMWELKRNKAEAKKETVTVQGWQKPDGSLWLPNEVVSLTALELGFERAERLIIEVNFILDDSSGTRTILTLMHRDAFNEPPQALDEVQKKSKTAKKSNKDNVKEFTDFKQE
;
A
#
# COMPACT_ATOMS: atom_id res chain seq x y z
N MET A 1 -25.58 -6.32 -31.74
CA MET A 1 -26.15 -5.24 -30.92
C MET A 1 -25.14 -4.89 -29.84
N THR A 2 -24.16 -4.05 -30.17
CA THR A 2 -23.03 -3.77 -29.29
C THR A 2 -23.37 -2.52 -28.49
N ALA A 3 -23.76 -2.69 -27.23
CA ALA A 3 -23.78 -1.57 -26.30
C ALA A 3 -22.33 -1.07 -26.16
N SER A 4 -22.03 0.07 -26.77
CA SER A 4 -20.70 0.69 -26.79
C SER A 4 -20.42 1.32 -25.42
N GLY A 5 -20.19 0.49 -24.40
CA GLY A 5 -19.67 0.91 -23.11
C GLY A 5 -18.14 0.97 -23.13
N LEU A 6 -17.55 1.95 -22.43
CA LEU A 6 -16.10 1.99 -22.22
C LEU A 6 -15.65 0.68 -21.55
N LYS A 7 -14.77 -0.06 -22.23
CA LYS A 7 -14.16 -1.29 -21.73
C LYS A 7 -12.66 -1.10 -21.65
N VAL A 8 -12.07 -1.45 -20.51
CA VAL A 8 -10.63 -1.48 -20.31
C VAL A 8 -10.22 -2.89 -19.89
N GLU A 9 -9.16 -3.39 -20.48
CA GLU A 9 -8.60 -4.71 -20.17
C GLU A 9 -7.18 -4.56 -19.64
N VAL A 10 -6.88 -5.31 -18.58
CA VAL A 10 -5.54 -5.43 -18.00
C VAL A 10 -5.27 -6.93 -17.86
N SER A 11 -4.10 -7.37 -18.32
CA SER A 11 -3.71 -8.79 -18.30
C SER A 11 -2.52 -9.02 -17.38
N ASP A 12 -2.60 -10.08 -16.58
CA ASP A 12 -1.46 -10.60 -15.83
C ASP A 12 -0.77 -11.69 -16.66
N GLN A 13 0.47 -11.43 -17.06
CA GLN A 13 1.26 -12.34 -17.89
C GLN A 13 1.73 -13.59 -17.14
N GLU A 14 1.71 -13.58 -15.79
CA GLU A 14 2.08 -14.75 -14.99
C GLU A 14 0.98 -15.82 -14.99
N ILE A 15 -0.27 -15.45 -15.30
CA ILE A 15 -1.43 -16.35 -15.28
C ILE A 15 -1.77 -16.80 -16.71
N THR A 16 -1.21 -17.96 -17.09
CA THR A 16 -1.40 -18.53 -18.44
C THR A 16 -2.76 -19.21 -18.65
N ARG A 17 -3.42 -19.62 -17.56
CA ARG A 17 -4.76 -20.23 -17.61
C ARG A 17 -5.84 -19.15 -17.71
N TYR A 18 -6.84 -19.36 -18.56
CA TYR A 18 -8.00 -18.45 -18.67
C TYR A 18 -8.76 -18.29 -17.34
N ARG A 19 -8.68 -17.09 -16.74
CA ARG A 19 -9.37 -16.68 -15.50
C ARG A 19 -9.77 -15.19 -15.55
N PRO A 20 -10.82 -14.82 -16.31
CA PRO A 20 -11.26 -13.43 -16.38
C PRO A 20 -11.90 -12.99 -15.05
N MET A 21 -11.60 -11.76 -14.63
CA MET A 21 -12.31 -11.04 -13.57
C MET A 21 -12.95 -9.80 -14.19
N VAL A 22 -14.25 -9.62 -14.01
CA VAL A 22 -14.98 -8.45 -14.50
C VAL A 22 -15.35 -7.59 -13.31
N ILE A 23 -14.91 -6.34 -13.34
CA ILE A 23 -15.24 -5.32 -12.34
C ILE A 23 -16.11 -4.29 -13.03
N ILE A 24 -17.33 -4.11 -12.53
CA ILE A 24 -18.26 -3.11 -13.04
C ILE A 24 -17.92 -1.78 -12.36
N ALA A 25 -17.76 -0.72 -13.13
CA ALA A 25 -17.53 0.61 -12.61
C ALA A 25 -18.86 1.27 -12.21
N ASP A 26 -18.91 1.83 -11.00
CA ASP A 26 -20.09 2.55 -10.50
C ASP A 26 -20.12 4.03 -10.96
N ASP A 27 -18.95 4.61 -11.26
CA ASP A 27 -18.78 6.01 -11.66
C ASP A 27 -18.46 6.14 -13.16
N ASN A 28 -18.66 7.33 -13.73
CA ASN A 28 -18.27 7.70 -15.09
C ASN A 28 -16.75 7.76 -15.22
N MET A 29 -16.12 6.59 -15.34
CA MET A 29 -14.68 6.47 -15.53
C MET A 29 -14.29 6.83 -16.97
N THR A 30 -13.14 7.48 -17.14
CA THR A 30 -12.44 7.61 -18.42
C THR A 30 -11.58 6.37 -18.67
N GLY A 31 -11.15 6.14 -19.92
CA GLY A 31 -10.29 4.98 -20.24
C GLY A 31 -8.98 4.96 -19.45
N SER A 32 -8.40 6.12 -19.14
CA SER A 32 -7.19 6.24 -18.33
C SER A 32 -7.42 5.88 -16.87
N THR A 33 -8.48 6.41 -16.25
CA THR A 33 -8.83 6.08 -14.85
C THR A 33 -9.21 4.61 -14.71
N GLY A 34 -9.93 4.05 -15.71
CA GLY A 34 -10.24 2.62 -15.80
C GLY A 34 -9.00 1.75 -15.84
N TYR A 35 -8.00 2.14 -16.63
CA TYR A 35 -6.72 1.42 -16.70
C TYR A 35 -5.94 1.49 -15.39
N GLN A 36 -5.86 2.67 -14.75
CA GLN A 36 -5.19 2.81 -13.46
C GLN A 36 -5.85 1.93 -12.39
N ARG A 37 -7.19 1.86 -12.37
CA ARG A 37 -7.91 0.96 -11.48
C ARG A 37 -7.60 -0.50 -11.76
N GLY A 38 -7.65 -0.93 -13.03
CA GLY A 38 -7.31 -2.31 -13.41
C GLY A 38 -5.87 -2.69 -13.03
N MET A 39 -4.92 -1.78 -13.22
CA MET A 39 -3.53 -1.97 -12.79
C MET A 39 -3.38 -2.06 -11.27
N TRP A 40 -4.14 -1.26 -10.52
CA TRP A 40 -4.16 -1.34 -9.06
C TRP A 40 -4.71 -2.68 -8.56
N GLU A 41 -5.84 -3.13 -9.11
CA GLU A 41 -6.42 -4.43 -8.78
C GLU A 41 -5.46 -5.58 -9.13
N LEU A 42 -4.76 -5.51 -10.27
CA LEU A 42 -3.72 -6.47 -10.62
C LEU A 42 -2.61 -6.51 -9.58
N LYS A 43 -2.04 -5.34 -9.22
CA LYS A 43 -0.95 -5.26 -8.22
C LYS A 43 -1.40 -5.76 -6.86
N ARG A 44 -2.59 -5.36 -6.42
CA ARG A 44 -3.19 -5.77 -5.16
C ARG A 44 -3.40 -7.28 -5.14
N ASN A 45 -4.04 -7.86 -6.15
CA ASN A 45 -4.27 -9.30 -6.24
C ASN A 45 -2.96 -10.09 -6.27
N LYS A 46 -1.95 -9.62 -7.03
CA LYS A 46 -0.63 -10.26 -7.11
C LYS A 46 0.07 -10.29 -5.75
N ALA A 47 -0.07 -9.21 -4.98
CA ALA A 47 0.56 -9.10 -3.68
C ALA A 47 -0.24 -9.84 -2.57
N GLU A 48 -1.57 -9.78 -2.59
CA GLU A 48 -2.45 -10.57 -1.70
C GLU A 48 -2.30 -12.08 -1.93
N ALA A 49 -2.02 -12.51 -3.16
CA ALA A 49 -1.74 -13.92 -3.47
C ALA A 49 -0.47 -14.46 -2.80
N LYS A 50 0.47 -13.59 -2.40
CA LYS A 50 1.74 -13.93 -1.74
C LYS A 50 1.71 -13.51 -0.28
N LYS A 51 0.91 -14.21 0.52
CA LYS A 51 0.85 -14.07 1.97
C LYS A 51 1.66 -15.18 2.62
N GLU A 52 2.64 -14.80 3.44
CA GLU A 52 3.45 -15.73 4.20
C GLU A 52 3.10 -15.64 5.69
N THR A 53 3.08 -16.77 6.38
CA THR A 53 2.86 -16.84 7.84
C THR A 53 4.10 -17.41 8.48
N VAL A 54 4.68 -16.67 9.42
CA VAL A 54 5.94 -17.02 10.08
C VAL A 54 5.71 -17.04 11.58
N THR A 55 6.13 -18.12 12.23
CA THR A 55 6.13 -18.22 13.69
C THR A 55 7.54 -17.99 14.22
N VAL A 56 7.70 -17.03 15.12
CA VAL A 56 8.96 -16.72 15.79
C VAL A 56 8.85 -16.93 17.29
N GLN A 57 9.97 -17.26 17.93
CA GLN A 57 10.04 -17.45 19.37
C GLN A 57 10.17 -16.09 20.08
N GLY A 58 9.41 -15.89 21.15
CA GLY A 58 9.37 -14.64 21.90
C GLY A 58 8.51 -13.55 21.26
N TRP A 59 8.28 -12.48 22.03
CA TRP A 59 7.52 -11.29 21.60
C TRP A 59 8.41 -10.12 21.18
N GLN A 60 9.69 -10.17 21.52
CA GLN A 60 10.67 -9.13 21.23
C GLN A 60 11.56 -9.56 20.06
N LYS A 61 11.98 -8.56 19.29
CA LYS A 61 13.05 -8.64 18.30
C LYS A 61 14.41 -8.74 19.01
N PRO A 62 15.49 -9.09 18.28
CA PRO A 62 16.85 -9.12 18.85
C PRO A 62 17.32 -7.78 19.44
N ASP A 63 16.73 -6.67 19.02
CA ASP A 63 17.00 -5.32 19.54
C ASP A 63 16.25 -4.99 20.84
N GLY A 64 15.40 -5.89 21.34
CA GLY A 64 14.57 -5.74 22.54
C GLY A 64 13.23 -5.03 22.31
N SER A 65 12.96 -4.52 21.11
CA SER A 65 11.66 -3.93 20.78
C SER A 65 10.64 -4.98 20.37
N LEU A 66 9.34 -4.71 20.55
CA LEU A 66 8.28 -5.65 20.20
C LEU A 66 8.11 -5.78 18.68
N TRP A 67 7.60 -6.94 18.24
CA TRP A 67 7.12 -7.08 16.87
C TRP A 67 5.91 -6.18 16.64
N LEU A 68 5.94 -5.35 15.60
CA LEU A 68 4.85 -4.43 15.28
C LEU A 68 4.42 -4.58 13.82
N PRO A 69 3.13 -4.36 13.51
CA PRO A 69 2.69 -4.24 12.14
C PRO A 69 3.27 -2.99 11.47
N ASN A 70 3.23 -2.96 10.14
CA ASN A 70 3.78 -1.90 9.30
C ASN A 70 5.32 -1.74 9.39
N GLU A 71 6.02 -2.81 9.77
CA GLU A 71 7.48 -2.88 9.70
C GLU A 71 7.93 -3.76 8.53
N VAL A 72 8.97 -3.32 7.81
CA VAL A 72 9.59 -4.11 6.73
C VAL A 72 10.69 -4.97 7.30
N VAL A 73 10.64 -6.27 7.02
CA VAL A 73 11.58 -7.29 7.49
C VAL A 73 12.12 -8.12 6.33
N SER A 74 13.32 -8.68 6.50
CA SER A 74 13.91 -9.62 5.54
C SER A 74 13.57 -11.07 5.92
N LEU A 75 12.85 -11.76 5.05
CA LEU A 75 12.52 -13.18 5.19
C LEU A 75 13.57 -14.03 4.49
N THR A 76 14.22 -14.93 5.23
CA THR A 76 15.14 -15.93 4.68
C THR A 76 14.63 -17.32 5.03
N ALA A 77 14.18 -18.06 4.01
CA ALA A 77 13.70 -19.44 4.12
C ALA A 77 14.02 -20.16 2.80
N LEU A 78 15.24 -20.70 2.71
CA LEU A 78 15.79 -21.29 1.48
C LEU A 78 14.94 -22.47 0.96
N GLU A 79 14.41 -23.29 1.87
CA GLU A 79 13.55 -24.43 1.53
C GLU A 79 12.22 -24.02 0.87
N LEU A 80 11.74 -22.81 1.18
CA LEU A 80 10.55 -22.21 0.57
C LEU A 80 10.89 -21.29 -0.61
N GLY A 81 12.16 -21.19 -1.00
CA GLY A 81 12.63 -20.33 -2.09
C GLY A 81 12.73 -18.84 -1.74
N PHE A 82 12.72 -18.48 -0.45
CA PHE A 82 12.92 -17.09 -0.02
C PHE A 82 14.38 -16.84 0.35
N GLU A 83 15.10 -16.13 -0.50
CA GLU A 83 16.45 -15.66 -0.23
C GLU A 83 16.42 -14.16 0.08
N ARG A 84 16.48 -13.82 1.38
CA ARG A 84 16.50 -12.43 1.88
C ARG A 84 15.41 -11.54 1.25
N ALA A 85 14.20 -12.07 1.12
CA ALA A 85 13.09 -11.39 0.48
C ALA A 85 12.50 -10.33 1.43
N GLU A 86 12.33 -9.08 0.97
CA GLU A 86 11.71 -8.03 1.76
C GLU A 86 10.19 -8.26 1.87
N ARG A 87 9.67 -8.18 3.10
CA ARG A 87 8.25 -8.34 3.42
C ARG A 87 7.79 -7.34 4.45
N LEU A 88 6.55 -6.91 4.31
CA LEU A 88 5.87 -6.06 5.27
C LEU A 88 5.10 -6.93 6.26
N ILE A 89 5.27 -6.65 7.56
CA ILE A 89 4.42 -7.23 8.61
C ILE A 89 3.05 -6.57 8.55
N ILE A 90 2.01 -7.33 8.25
CA ILE A 90 0.63 -6.83 8.17
C ILE A 90 -0.16 -7.12 9.44
N GLU A 91 0.23 -8.15 10.17
CA GLU A 91 -0.47 -8.63 11.36
C GLU A 91 0.53 -9.29 12.29
N VAL A 92 0.35 -9.08 13.59
CA VAL A 92 1.16 -9.65 14.66
C VAL A 92 0.23 -10.25 15.69
N ASN A 93 0.37 -11.56 15.93
CA ASN A 93 -0.38 -12.29 16.94
C ASN A 93 0.58 -12.80 18.01
N PHE A 94 0.49 -12.21 19.21
CA PHE A 94 1.26 -12.66 20.37
C PHE A 94 0.53 -13.81 21.08
N ILE A 95 1.24 -14.91 21.28
CA ILE A 95 0.73 -16.13 21.89
C ILE A 95 1.56 -16.44 23.12
N LEU A 96 0.91 -16.85 24.20
CA LEU A 96 1.51 -17.45 25.38
C LEU A 96 0.79 -18.76 25.64
N ASP A 97 1.55 -19.85 25.72
CA ASP A 97 1.05 -21.18 26.05
C ASP A 97 1.98 -21.85 27.05
N ASP A 98 1.44 -22.75 27.88
CA ASP A 98 2.17 -23.46 28.93
C ASP A 98 3.20 -24.43 28.34
N SER A 99 2.88 -25.04 27.19
CA SER A 99 3.77 -26.00 26.53
C SER A 99 4.88 -25.34 25.71
N SER A 100 4.55 -24.21 25.08
CA SER A 100 5.31 -23.62 23.98
C SER A 100 5.92 -22.26 24.34
N GLY A 101 5.60 -21.73 25.52
CA GLY A 101 6.05 -20.43 26.01
C GLY A 101 5.49 -19.27 25.19
N THR A 102 6.28 -18.20 25.08
CA THR A 102 5.93 -16.99 24.31
C THR A 102 6.29 -17.17 22.84
N ARG A 103 5.33 -17.01 21.95
CA ARG A 103 5.54 -17.03 20.49
C ARG A 103 4.82 -15.86 19.83
N THR A 104 5.28 -15.50 18.65
CA THR A 104 4.62 -14.52 17.80
C THR A 104 4.36 -15.11 16.44
N ILE A 105 3.12 -15.05 15.97
CA ILE A 105 2.76 -15.36 14.59
C ILE A 105 2.72 -14.03 13.82
N LEU A 106 3.57 -13.93 12.82
CA LEU A 106 3.66 -12.80 11.91
C LEU A 106 3.01 -13.17 10.60
N THR A 107 2.11 -12.32 10.12
CA THR A 107 1.63 -12.38 8.75
C THR A 107 2.39 -11.37 7.92
N LEU A 108 3.00 -11.84 6.84
CA LEU A 108 3.86 -11.11 5.94
C LEU A 108 3.25 -11.02 4.56
N MET A 109 3.47 -9.90 3.88
CA MET A 109 3.08 -9.68 2.48
C MET A 109 4.09 -8.78 1.76
N HIS A 110 4.03 -8.72 0.44
CA HIS A 110 4.81 -7.74 -0.32
C HIS A 110 4.29 -6.32 -0.06
N ARG A 111 5.19 -5.35 0.15
CA ARG A 111 4.82 -3.94 0.43
C ARG A 111 3.89 -3.35 -0.63
N ASP A 112 4.10 -3.72 -1.89
CA ASP A 112 3.32 -3.20 -3.02
C ASP A 112 1.82 -3.48 -2.93
N ALA A 113 1.36 -4.42 -2.09
CA ALA A 113 -0.06 -4.67 -1.86
C ALA A 113 -0.80 -3.44 -1.29
N PHE A 114 -0.08 -2.61 -0.53
CA PHE A 114 -0.63 -1.50 0.26
C PHE A 114 -0.38 -0.14 -0.40
N ASN A 115 0.11 -0.12 -1.63
CA ASN A 115 0.22 1.12 -2.39
C ASN A 115 -1.17 1.56 -2.86
N GLU A 116 -1.63 2.69 -2.33
CA GLU A 116 -2.91 3.27 -2.73
C GLU A 116 -2.85 3.78 -4.19
N PRO A 117 -3.94 3.66 -4.95
CA PRO A 117 -4.01 4.26 -6.26
C PRO A 117 -4.06 5.79 -6.11
N PRO A 118 -3.45 6.55 -7.01
CA PRO A 118 -3.59 8.00 -7.02
C PRO A 118 -5.06 8.36 -7.27
N GLN A 119 -5.78 8.76 -6.22
CA GLN A 119 -7.13 9.29 -6.35
C GLN A 119 -7.05 10.70 -6.95
N ALA A 120 -7.86 10.99 -7.97
CA ALA A 120 -7.89 12.30 -8.62
C ALA A 120 -8.37 13.45 -7.71
N LEU A 121 -8.88 13.16 -6.51
CA LEU A 121 -9.47 14.14 -5.59
C LEU A 121 -8.43 15.13 -5.04
N ASP A 122 -7.17 14.72 -4.90
CA ASP A 122 -6.11 15.59 -4.35
C ASP A 122 -5.49 16.54 -5.37
N GLU A 123 -5.56 16.23 -6.66
CA GLU A 123 -5.04 17.12 -7.69
C GLU A 123 -5.89 18.39 -7.84
N VAL A 124 -7.20 18.28 -7.62
CA VAL A 124 -8.12 19.43 -7.61
C VAL A 124 -7.83 20.34 -6.40
N GLN A 125 -7.48 19.77 -5.24
CA GLN A 125 -7.11 20.55 -4.07
C GLN A 125 -5.70 21.17 -4.17
N LYS A 126 -4.72 20.47 -4.76
CA LYS A 126 -3.38 21.03 -4.97
C LYS A 126 -3.36 22.13 -6.05
N LYS A 127 -4.13 22.00 -7.13
CA LYS A 127 -4.24 23.06 -8.16
C LYS A 127 -4.99 24.29 -7.65
N SER A 128 -6.02 24.13 -6.81
CA SER A 128 -6.73 25.26 -6.21
C SER A 128 -5.91 26.04 -5.17
N LYS A 129 -4.99 25.38 -4.44
CA LYS A 129 -4.03 26.07 -3.55
C LYS A 129 -2.93 26.83 -4.30
N THR A 130 -2.55 26.38 -5.49
CA THR A 130 -1.50 27.02 -6.30
C THR A 130 -2.03 28.22 -7.10
N ALA A 131 -3.31 28.21 -7.49
CA ALA A 131 -3.92 29.29 -8.28
C ALA A 131 -4.41 30.51 -7.46
N LYS A 132 -4.49 30.43 -6.12
CA LYS A 132 -5.05 31.49 -5.26
C LYS A 132 -4.04 32.40 -4.55
N LYS A 133 -2.74 32.28 -4.79
CA LYS A 133 -1.74 33.23 -4.25
C LYS A 133 -1.64 34.46 -5.15
N SER A 134 -2.69 35.28 -5.17
CA SER A 134 -2.64 36.61 -5.78
C SER A 134 -1.75 37.53 -4.94
N ASN A 135 -0.80 38.19 -5.60
CA ASN A 135 0.26 39.03 -5.06
C ASN A 135 -0.24 40.39 -4.48
N LYS A 136 -1.24 40.40 -3.60
CA LYS A 136 -1.86 41.64 -3.09
C LYS A 136 -1.59 41.96 -1.61
N ASP A 137 -1.00 41.04 -0.84
CA ASP A 137 -0.76 41.24 0.60
C ASP A 137 0.73 41.28 0.97
N ASN A 138 1.56 41.96 0.17
CA ASN A 138 2.91 42.34 0.61
C ASN A 138 2.85 43.70 1.33
N VAL A 139 2.29 43.71 2.54
CA VAL A 139 2.47 44.83 3.47
C VAL A 139 3.83 44.63 4.15
N LYS A 140 4.74 45.60 4.00
CA LYS A 140 6.04 45.58 4.68
C LYS A 140 5.79 45.61 6.20
N GLU A 141 6.25 44.59 6.90
CA GLU A 141 6.15 44.52 8.36
C GLU A 141 6.85 45.73 8.99
N PHE A 142 6.15 46.38 9.94
CA PHE A 142 6.61 47.57 10.64
C PHE A 142 7.65 47.16 11.69
N THR A 143 8.93 47.38 11.39
CA THR A 143 10.04 47.14 12.31
C THR A 143 10.39 48.42 13.06
N ASP A 144 9.66 48.74 14.13
CA ASP A 144 10.07 49.79 15.06
C ASP A 144 9.83 49.33 16.49
N PHE A 145 10.74 48.49 16.99
CA PHE A 145 10.99 48.32 18.42
C PHE A 145 12.45 48.68 18.66
N LYS A 146 12.71 49.95 18.98
CA LYS A 146 13.95 50.33 19.67
C LYS A 146 13.93 49.67 21.05
N GLN A 147 14.91 48.83 21.32
CA GLN A 147 15.27 48.44 22.68
C GLN A 147 16.05 49.62 23.28
N GLU A 148 15.52 50.20 24.37
CA GLU A 148 16.31 50.96 25.33
C GLU A 148 17.13 50.01 26.21
#